data_AF-T1RJD9-F1
#
_entry.id   AF-T1RJD9-F1
#
_cell.length_a   1.000
_cell.length_b   1.000
_cell.length_c   1.000
_cell.angle_alpha   90.00
_cell.angle_beta   90.00
_cell.angle_gamma   90.00
#
_symmetry.space_group_name_H-M   'P 1'
#
loop_
_entity.id
_entity.type
_entity.pdbx_description
1 polymer ?
#
loop_
_entity_poly.entity_id
_entity_poly.type
_entity_poly.pdbx_seq_one_letter_code
_entity_poly.pdbx_strand_id
1 'polypeptide(L)'
;MTDSTVSSKTPAKESLLTPRFYTTDFEEMGNLDVSSNVEEIEAILEEFRRDYNQRHFIRDKEFSESFSKIPEETRSLFIEFLERSCTAEFSGFLLYKELSRNLKTQNPLLAEGFALMSRDEARHAGFLNKAMSDFNLILDLGFLTKSRKYTFFAPKFILYATYLSEKIGYWRYITIYRHLERAQKDRIYPIFRFFESWCQDENRHGDFFAAVLKSQPQLLTGLQSKLWCKFFLLSVFATMYLNDCQRSAFYNAIGLDARKFDQYVIRKTNQSSQKLFPIILDVENPIFFKYLDECAETNLLLQNLDKESSFSAIIKKFHYTFKIISKLVSLYFLKSIPTDNTWTSVQ
;
A
#
# COMPACT_ATOMS: atom_id res chain seq x y z
N MET A 1 17.27 37.32 2.87
CA MET A 1 16.06 36.59 2.45
C MET A 1 16.37 36.03 1.08
N THR A 2 16.82 34.77 1.02
CA THR A 2 17.04 34.07 -0.25
C THR A 2 15.69 33.53 -0.70
N ASP A 3 15.19 34.03 -1.83
CA ASP A 3 14.05 33.44 -2.53
C ASP A 3 14.40 31.98 -2.87
N SER A 4 13.97 31.06 -2.01
CA SER A 4 14.01 29.63 -2.31
C SER A 4 12.95 29.37 -3.37
N THR A 5 13.36 29.33 -4.63
CA THR A 5 12.51 28.93 -5.75
C THR A 5 12.08 27.48 -5.52
N VAL A 6 10.83 27.31 -5.09
CA VAL A 6 10.23 25.99 -4.93
C VAL A 6 10.12 25.35 -6.32
N SER A 7 10.74 24.18 -6.48
CA SER A 7 10.80 23.46 -7.75
C SER A 7 9.68 22.44 -7.84
N SER A 8 8.98 22.42 -8.99
CA SER A 8 8.05 21.35 -9.34
C SER A 8 8.85 20.12 -9.77
N LYS A 9 8.64 18.99 -9.08
CA LYS A 9 9.35 17.74 -9.37
C LYS A 9 8.56 16.90 -10.38
N THR A 10 9.25 16.45 -11.43
CA THR A 10 8.68 15.44 -12.34
C THR A 10 8.63 14.08 -11.64
N PRO A 11 7.50 13.35 -11.70
CA PRO A 11 7.38 12.05 -11.06
C PRO A 11 8.43 11.04 -11.54
N ALA A 12 8.85 10.15 -10.64
CA ALA A 12 9.75 9.05 -10.97
C ALA A 12 9.25 8.19 -12.15
N LYS A 13 10.19 7.65 -12.93
CA LYS A 13 9.90 6.81 -14.11
C LYS A 13 9.10 5.57 -13.72
N GLU A 14 8.00 5.31 -14.43
CA GLU A 14 7.13 4.14 -14.21
C GLU A 14 7.90 2.80 -14.36
N SER A 15 7.62 1.88 -13.46
CA SER A 15 8.07 0.48 -13.49
C SER A 15 6.93 -0.46 -13.04
N LEU A 16 7.20 -1.76 -12.93
CA LEU A 16 6.25 -2.70 -12.33
C LEU A 16 5.97 -2.39 -10.85
N LEU A 17 6.95 -1.83 -10.13
CA LEU A 17 6.92 -1.64 -8.68
C LEU A 17 6.67 -0.19 -8.26
N THR A 18 6.45 0.73 -9.20
CA THR A 18 6.04 2.10 -8.88
C THR A 18 4.53 2.16 -8.66
N PRO A 19 4.03 3.03 -7.76
CA PRO A 19 2.60 3.28 -7.62
C PRO A 19 1.96 3.60 -8.97
N ARG A 20 0.78 3.04 -9.23
CA ARG A 20 -0.01 3.28 -10.45
C ARG A 20 -1.34 3.91 -10.08
N PHE A 21 -1.96 4.54 -11.06
CA PHE A 21 -3.33 5.02 -10.96
C PHE A 21 -4.29 3.94 -11.46
N TYR A 22 -5.32 3.64 -10.68
CA TYR A 22 -6.25 2.56 -10.98
C TYR A 22 -7.63 3.09 -11.37
N THR A 23 -8.32 2.33 -12.20
CA THR A 23 -9.74 2.48 -12.49
C THR A 23 -10.40 1.10 -12.52
N THR A 24 -11.72 1.04 -12.44
CA THR A 24 -12.47 -0.21 -12.39
C THR A 24 -13.79 -0.09 -13.14
N ASP A 25 -14.55 -1.17 -13.16
CA ASP A 25 -15.92 -1.17 -13.65
C ASP A 25 -16.84 -0.59 -12.55
N PHE A 26 -17.25 0.66 -12.72
CA PHE A 26 -18.09 1.37 -11.75
C PHE A 26 -19.51 0.82 -11.68
N GLU A 27 -20.00 0.25 -12.79
CA GLU A 27 -21.34 -0.35 -12.83
C GLU A 27 -21.35 -1.66 -12.06
N GLU A 28 -20.37 -2.53 -12.28
CA GLU A 28 -20.22 -3.78 -11.50
C GLU A 28 -19.98 -3.47 -10.00
N MET A 29 -19.19 -2.44 -9.66
CA MET A 29 -19.06 -1.98 -8.26
C MET A 29 -20.38 -1.43 -7.67
N GLY A 30 -21.17 -0.70 -8.46
CA GLY A 30 -22.46 -0.16 -8.04
C GLY A 30 -23.54 -1.22 -7.86
N ASN A 31 -23.43 -2.34 -8.57
CA ASN A 31 -24.33 -3.48 -8.47
C ASN A 31 -24.02 -4.46 -7.32
N LEU A 32 -22.99 -4.18 -6.51
CA LEU A 32 -22.67 -4.99 -5.32
C LEU A 32 -23.83 -4.94 -4.32
N ASP A 33 -24.41 -6.10 -4.01
CA ASP A 33 -25.41 -6.23 -2.94
C ASP A 33 -24.72 -6.35 -1.58
N VAL A 34 -24.95 -5.36 -0.72
CA VAL A 34 -24.38 -5.28 0.63
C VAL A 34 -25.39 -5.58 1.74
N SER A 35 -26.64 -5.91 1.38
CA SER A 35 -27.75 -6.09 2.32
C SER A 35 -27.47 -7.13 3.41
N SER A 36 -26.71 -8.18 3.09
CA SER A 36 -26.34 -9.25 4.02
C SER A 36 -25.39 -8.83 5.14
N ASN A 37 -24.74 -7.66 5.04
CA ASN A 37 -23.80 -7.15 6.04
C ASN A 37 -23.91 -5.63 6.25
N VAL A 38 -25.10 -5.06 6.03
CA VAL A 38 -25.35 -3.62 6.12
C VAL A 38 -25.00 -3.05 7.49
N GLU A 39 -25.32 -3.76 8.58
CA GLU A 39 -25.10 -3.28 9.95
C GLU A 39 -23.61 -3.05 10.26
N GLU A 40 -22.73 -3.96 9.82
CA GLU A 40 -21.28 -3.80 10.01
C GLU A 40 -20.76 -2.63 9.17
N ILE A 41 -21.24 -2.48 7.93
CA ILE A 41 -20.85 -1.36 7.06
C ILE A 41 -21.29 -0.02 7.67
N GLU A 42 -22.55 0.10 8.10
CA GLU A 42 -23.07 1.31 8.73
C GLU A 42 -22.31 1.68 10.01
N ALA A 43 -21.95 0.70 10.84
CA ALA A 43 -21.15 0.91 12.03
C ALA A 43 -19.75 1.48 11.69
N ILE A 44 -19.11 0.98 10.63
CA ILE A 44 -17.82 1.49 10.14
C ILE A 44 -17.98 2.91 9.58
N LEU A 45 -19.05 3.17 8.82
CA LEU A 45 -19.32 4.53 8.31
C LEU A 45 -19.55 5.52 9.44
N GLU A 46 -20.22 5.10 10.52
CA GLU A 46 -20.39 5.94 11.69
C GLU A 46 -19.04 6.29 12.34
N GLU A 47 -18.09 5.35 12.37
CA GLU A 47 -16.72 5.63 12.79
C GLU A 47 -16.02 6.63 11.84
N PHE A 48 -16.17 6.46 10.52
CA PHE A 48 -15.62 7.39 9.53
C PHE A 48 -16.19 8.81 9.64
N ARG A 49 -17.49 8.94 9.92
CA ARG A 49 -18.17 10.23 10.11
C ARG A 49 -17.63 10.99 11.32
N ARG A 50 -17.26 10.27 12.38
CA ARG A 50 -16.67 10.86 13.59
C ARG A 50 -15.30 11.50 13.36
N ASP A 51 -14.56 11.04 12.34
CA ASP A 51 -13.27 11.60 11.90
C ASP A 51 -12.31 11.87 13.07
N TYR A 52 -11.98 10.83 13.84
CA TYR A 52 -11.10 10.93 15.01
C TYR A 52 -9.76 11.61 14.69
N ASN A 53 -9.31 11.53 13.44
CA ASN A 53 -8.04 12.10 12.97
C ASN A 53 -8.14 13.49 12.34
N GLN A 54 -9.31 14.15 12.35
CA GLN A 54 -9.54 15.44 11.70
C GLN A 54 -8.47 16.50 12.04
N ARG A 55 -8.06 16.56 13.32
CA ARG A 55 -7.09 17.54 13.84
C ARG A 55 -5.69 16.96 14.04
N HIS A 56 -5.49 15.68 13.76
CA HIS A 56 -4.21 15.02 13.99
C HIS A 56 -3.14 15.40 12.96
N PHE A 57 -3.53 15.75 11.74
CA PHE A 57 -2.58 16.10 10.66
C PHE A 57 -2.23 17.60 10.61
N ILE A 58 -1.98 18.17 11.78
CA ILE A 58 -1.57 19.57 11.94
C ILE A 58 -0.10 19.60 12.36
N ARG A 59 0.74 20.23 11.54
CA ARG A 59 2.18 20.39 11.81
C ARG A 59 2.38 21.25 13.05
N ASP A 60 3.22 20.77 13.98
CA ASP A 60 3.62 21.50 15.18
C ASP A 60 4.98 22.22 14.98
N LYS A 61 5.56 22.72 16.08
CA LYS A 61 6.81 23.49 16.06
C LYS A 61 8.02 22.68 15.60
N GLU A 62 8.03 21.34 15.72
CA GLU A 62 9.16 20.51 15.27
C GLU A 62 9.35 20.59 13.75
N PHE A 63 8.29 20.91 13.01
CA PHE A 63 8.35 21.12 11.56
C PHE A 63 8.88 22.51 11.14
N SER A 64 9.19 23.39 12.10
CA SER A 64 9.80 24.70 11.82
C SER A 64 11.33 24.66 11.88
N GLU A 65 11.90 23.50 12.24
CA GLU A 65 13.33 23.30 12.29
C GLU A 65 13.96 23.26 10.89
N SER A 66 15.24 23.61 10.80
CA SER A 66 15.99 23.46 9.55
C SER A 66 16.46 22.02 9.39
N PHE A 67 15.96 21.34 8.35
CA PHE A 67 16.40 20.00 7.97
C PHE A 67 17.70 19.99 7.14
N SER A 68 18.42 21.11 7.10
CA SER A 68 19.73 21.23 6.43
C SER A 68 20.82 20.33 7.02
N LYS A 69 20.64 19.90 8.28
CA LYS A 69 21.57 19.00 8.98
C LYS A 69 21.44 17.54 8.54
N ILE A 70 20.37 17.17 7.84
CA ILE A 70 20.22 15.82 7.30
C ILE A 70 21.27 15.61 6.20
N PRO A 71 22.11 14.55 6.28
CA PRO A 71 23.09 14.26 5.23
C PRO A 71 22.43 14.19 3.85
N GLU A 72 23.13 14.65 2.82
CA GLU A 72 22.56 14.78 1.47
C GLU A 72 22.03 13.46 0.91
N GLU A 73 22.75 12.35 1.11
CA GLU A 73 22.31 11.02 0.69
C GLU A 73 21.00 10.62 1.39
N THR A 74 20.94 10.75 2.73
CA THR A 74 19.73 10.47 3.53
C THR A 74 18.57 11.36 3.11
N ARG A 75 18.83 12.65 2.84
CA ARG A 75 17.83 13.60 2.37
C ARG A 75 17.26 13.18 1.02
N SER A 76 18.10 12.75 0.08
CA SER A 76 17.66 12.25 -1.23
C SER A 76 16.75 11.02 -1.10
N LEU A 77 17.17 10.05 -0.28
CA LEU A 77 16.39 8.84 0.02
C LEU A 77 15.04 9.17 0.68
N PHE A 78 15.03 10.12 1.60
CA PHE A 78 13.81 10.56 2.26
C PHE A 78 12.86 11.31 1.32
N ILE A 79 13.38 12.15 0.43
CA ILE A 79 12.57 12.79 -0.61
C ILE A 79 11.96 11.75 -1.56
N GLU A 80 12.69 10.70 -1.95
CA GLU A 80 12.14 9.60 -2.76
C GLU A 80 11.00 8.89 -1.99
N PHE A 81 11.20 8.63 -0.69
CA PHE A 81 10.17 8.06 0.17
C PHE A 81 8.90 8.93 0.17
N LEU A 82 9.03 10.24 0.44
CA LEU A 82 7.91 11.18 0.47
C LEU A 82 7.17 11.24 -0.87
N GLU A 83 7.90 11.30 -1.99
CA GLU A 83 7.31 11.37 -3.33
C GLU A 83 6.47 10.13 -3.64
N ARG A 84 7.02 8.95 -3.35
CA ARG A 84 6.36 7.67 -3.64
C ARG A 84 5.16 7.46 -2.75
N SER A 85 5.29 7.72 -1.45
CA SER A 85 4.17 7.66 -0.52
C SER A 85 3.09 8.63 -0.96
N CYS A 86 3.43 9.90 -1.26
CA CYS A 86 2.46 10.90 -1.70
C CYS A 86 1.71 10.45 -2.96
N THR A 87 2.41 9.82 -3.91
CA THR A 87 1.81 9.30 -5.14
C THR A 87 0.89 8.11 -4.88
N ALA A 88 1.25 7.23 -3.95
CA ALA A 88 0.42 6.08 -3.57
C ALA A 88 -0.90 6.53 -2.91
N GLU A 89 -0.83 7.39 -1.91
CA GLU A 89 -2.05 7.92 -1.23
C GLU A 89 -2.91 8.72 -2.20
N PHE A 90 -2.27 9.52 -3.06
CA PHE A 90 -3.00 10.26 -4.07
C PHE A 90 -3.70 9.33 -5.08
N SER A 91 -3.10 8.18 -5.41
CA SER A 91 -3.74 7.18 -6.25
C SER A 91 -4.99 6.58 -5.59
N GLY A 92 -4.89 6.20 -4.31
CA GLY A 92 -6.03 5.72 -3.51
C GLY A 92 -7.16 6.76 -3.45
N PHE A 93 -6.82 8.01 -3.11
CA PHE A 93 -7.74 9.15 -3.09
C PHE A 93 -8.59 9.24 -4.37
N LEU A 94 -7.96 9.13 -5.54
CA LEU A 94 -8.62 9.28 -6.83
C LEU A 94 -9.55 8.12 -7.14
N LEU A 95 -9.10 6.89 -6.89
CA LEU A 95 -9.92 5.70 -7.07
C LEU A 95 -11.19 5.81 -6.20
N TYR A 96 -11.03 6.15 -4.93
CA TYR A 96 -12.16 6.29 -3.99
C TYR A 96 -13.07 7.47 -4.38
N LYS A 97 -12.50 8.58 -4.83
CA LYS A 97 -13.29 9.72 -5.31
C LYS A 97 -14.15 9.35 -6.52
N GLU A 98 -13.59 8.63 -7.47
CA GLU A 98 -14.33 8.18 -8.66
C GLU A 98 -15.38 7.13 -8.30
N LEU A 99 -15.07 6.17 -7.42
CA LEU A 99 -16.06 5.22 -6.92
C LEU A 99 -17.22 5.93 -6.23
N SER A 100 -16.94 6.84 -5.29
CA SER A 100 -17.95 7.64 -4.60
C SER A 100 -18.87 8.38 -5.57
N ARG A 101 -18.27 9.04 -6.58
CA ARG A 101 -19.03 9.81 -7.58
C ARG A 101 -19.94 8.94 -8.43
N ASN A 102 -19.46 7.79 -8.89
CA ASN A 102 -20.19 6.94 -9.82
C ASN A 102 -21.23 6.05 -9.13
N LEU A 103 -21.00 5.66 -7.86
CA LEU A 103 -21.90 4.78 -7.12
C LEU A 103 -23.07 5.52 -6.46
N LYS A 104 -23.05 6.86 -6.41
CA LYS A 104 -23.97 7.70 -5.60
C LYS A 104 -25.46 7.37 -5.74
N THR A 105 -25.90 6.98 -6.94
CA THR A 105 -27.31 6.65 -7.22
C THR A 105 -27.62 5.17 -7.06
N GLN A 106 -26.70 4.28 -7.41
CA GLN A 106 -26.90 2.84 -7.43
C GLN A 106 -26.65 2.20 -6.05
N ASN A 107 -25.58 2.63 -5.38
CA ASN A 107 -25.20 2.13 -4.06
C ASN A 107 -24.73 3.30 -3.17
N PRO A 108 -25.68 4.05 -2.58
CA PRO A 108 -25.37 5.25 -1.80
C PRO A 108 -24.53 4.96 -0.55
N LEU A 109 -24.68 3.77 0.05
CA LEU A 109 -23.93 3.36 1.24
C LEU A 109 -22.44 3.20 0.92
N LEU A 110 -22.11 2.45 -0.14
CA LEU A 110 -20.73 2.33 -0.61
C LEU A 110 -20.18 3.67 -1.10
N ALA A 111 -21.02 4.45 -1.79
CA ALA A 111 -20.63 5.78 -2.27
C ALA A 111 -20.20 6.72 -1.13
N GLU A 112 -20.90 6.68 0.00
CA GLU A 112 -20.53 7.42 1.21
C GLU A 112 -19.20 6.90 1.80
N GLY A 113 -19.05 5.59 1.94
CA GLY A 113 -17.80 4.99 2.43
C GLY A 113 -16.58 5.42 1.62
N PHE A 114 -16.67 5.32 0.30
CA PHE A 114 -15.59 5.79 -0.57
C PHE A 114 -15.38 7.32 -0.51
N ALA A 115 -16.43 8.12 -0.22
CA ALA A 115 -16.27 9.56 -0.04
C ALA A 115 -15.44 9.87 1.22
N LEU A 116 -15.71 9.17 2.31
CA LEU A 116 -15.04 9.36 3.59
C LEU A 116 -13.59 8.84 3.54
N MET A 117 -13.35 7.70 2.89
CA MET A 117 -11.99 7.21 2.63
C MET A 117 -11.22 8.18 1.72
N SER A 118 -11.86 8.70 0.67
CA SER A 118 -11.25 9.70 -0.21
C SER A 118 -10.85 10.98 0.56
N ARG A 119 -11.64 11.41 1.56
CA ARG A 119 -11.27 12.53 2.45
C ARG A 119 -9.97 12.23 3.20
N ASP A 120 -9.85 11.03 3.77
CA ASP A 120 -8.68 10.65 4.55
C ASP A 120 -7.44 10.52 3.65
N GLU A 121 -7.56 9.88 2.49
CA GLU A 121 -6.47 9.78 1.51
C GLU A 121 -6.02 11.13 0.93
N ALA A 122 -6.95 12.07 0.75
CA ALA A 122 -6.60 13.44 0.37
C ALA A 122 -5.76 14.13 1.47
N ARG A 123 -6.07 13.86 2.75
CA ARG A 123 -5.34 14.40 3.91
C ARG A 123 -3.94 13.80 3.98
N HIS A 124 -3.84 12.49 3.79
CA HIS A 124 -2.59 11.73 3.69
C HIS A 124 -1.66 12.28 2.60
N ALA A 125 -2.13 12.31 1.36
CA ALA A 125 -1.37 12.85 0.23
C ALA A 125 -0.99 14.33 0.46
N GLY A 126 -1.93 15.15 0.95
CA GLY A 126 -1.69 16.55 1.27
C GLY A 126 -0.62 16.76 2.33
N PHE A 127 -0.59 15.93 3.37
CA PHE A 127 0.39 16.01 4.45
C PHE A 127 1.80 15.65 3.96
N LEU A 128 1.93 14.60 3.14
CA LEU A 128 3.20 14.23 2.49
C LEU A 128 3.68 15.31 1.51
N ASN A 129 2.78 15.88 0.71
CA ASN A 129 3.12 16.98 -0.20
C ASN A 129 3.62 18.22 0.55
N LYS A 130 2.98 18.53 1.69
CA LYS A 130 3.42 19.60 2.58
C LYS A 130 4.74 19.28 3.31
N ALA A 131 5.11 18.01 3.48
CA ALA A 131 6.43 17.65 4.02
C ALA A 131 7.53 17.87 2.96
N MET A 132 7.25 17.62 1.68
CA MET A 132 8.22 17.87 0.61
C MET A 132 8.61 19.34 0.47
N SER A 133 7.71 20.28 0.80
CA SER A 133 8.01 21.72 0.71
C SER A 133 9.14 22.15 1.65
N ASP A 134 9.37 21.41 2.74
CA ASP A 134 10.48 21.67 3.67
C ASP A 134 11.84 21.38 3.04
N PHE A 135 11.84 20.68 1.90
CA PHE A 135 13.00 20.42 1.05
C PHE A 135 12.96 21.22 -0.26
N ASN A 136 12.14 22.29 -0.32
CA ASN A 136 11.92 23.15 -1.49
C ASN A 136 11.36 22.43 -2.73
N LEU A 137 10.60 21.35 -2.51
CA LEU A 137 9.97 20.55 -3.55
C LEU A 137 8.46 20.50 -3.36
N ILE A 138 7.71 20.50 -4.45
CA ILE A 138 6.25 20.24 -4.44
C ILE A 138 5.92 19.27 -5.56
N LEU A 139 5.05 18.29 -5.29
CA LEU A 139 4.41 17.50 -6.32
C LEU A 139 3.16 18.22 -6.82
N ASP A 140 3.10 18.43 -8.13
CA ASP A 140 1.90 18.94 -8.80
C ASP A 140 0.87 17.81 -8.96
N LEU A 141 0.07 17.63 -7.91
CA LEU A 141 -1.04 16.65 -7.88
C LEU A 141 -2.10 16.93 -8.96
N GLY A 142 -2.27 18.21 -9.35
CA GLY A 142 -3.17 18.62 -10.42
C GLY A 142 -2.68 18.17 -11.79
N PHE A 143 -1.38 18.30 -12.05
CA PHE A 143 -0.73 17.74 -13.24
C PHE A 143 -0.80 16.22 -13.27
N LEU A 144 -0.45 15.54 -12.16
CA LEU A 144 -0.60 14.09 -12.03
C LEU A 144 -2.01 13.63 -12.37
N THR A 145 -3.02 14.46 -12.10
CA THR A 145 -4.40 14.14 -12.45
C THR A 145 -4.68 14.10 -13.94
N LYS A 146 -4.00 14.94 -14.71
CA LYS A 146 -4.22 15.09 -16.16
C LYS A 146 -3.31 14.19 -16.99
N SER A 147 -2.11 13.88 -16.50
CA SER A 147 -1.07 13.16 -17.25
C SER A 147 -1.00 11.66 -16.94
N ARG A 148 -1.73 11.18 -15.92
CA ARG A 148 -1.72 9.78 -15.48
C ARG A 148 -2.28 8.80 -16.51
N LYS A 149 -1.67 7.63 -16.57
CA LYS A 149 -2.23 6.44 -17.23
C LYS A 149 -2.98 5.60 -16.20
N TYR A 150 -4.25 5.33 -16.48
CA TYR A 150 -5.03 4.42 -15.64
C TYR A 150 -4.75 2.96 -16.01
N THR A 151 -4.59 2.14 -14.98
CA THR A 151 -4.59 0.68 -15.07
C THR A 151 -5.96 0.18 -14.66
N PHE A 152 -6.64 -0.55 -15.54
CA PHE A 152 -7.91 -1.18 -15.20
C PHE A 152 -7.69 -2.39 -14.29
N PHE A 153 -8.46 -2.47 -13.20
CA PHE A 153 -8.55 -3.62 -12.33
C PHE A 153 -10.03 -4.00 -12.16
N ALA A 154 -10.35 -5.29 -12.30
CA ALA A 154 -11.72 -5.76 -12.09
C ALA A 154 -12.18 -5.50 -10.64
N PRO A 155 -13.47 -5.22 -10.40
CA PRO A 155 -14.03 -4.93 -9.06
C PRO A 155 -13.59 -5.91 -7.97
N LYS A 156 -13.72 -7.22 -8.20
CA LYS A 156 -13.26 -8.23 -7.23
C LYS A 156 -11.76 -8.11 -6.90
N PHE A 157 -10.93 -7.71 -7.86
CA PHE A 157 -9.50 -7.53 -7.64
C PHE A 157 -9.20 -6.25 -6.87
N ILE A 158 -9.99 -5.18 -7.07
CA ILE A 158 -9.95 -4.00 -6.21
C ILE A 158 -10.26 -4.41 -4.77
N LEU A 159 -11.33 -5.19 -4.53
CA LEU A 159 -11.68 -5.60 -3.17
C LEU A 159 -10.56 -6.39 -2.47
N TYR A 160 -9.97 -7.41 -3.10
CA TYR A 160 -8.86 -8.16 -2.49
C TYR A 160 -7.59 -7.33 -2.34
N ALA A 161 -7.16 -6.66 -3.42
CA ALA A 161 -5.89 -5.96 -3.45
C ALA A 161 -5.89 -4.77 -2.50
N THR A 162 -6.97 -3.99 -2.49
CA THR A 162 -7.08 -2.83 -1.62
C THR A 162 -7.22 -3.25 -0.17
N TYR A 163 -8.05 -4.25 0.17
CA TYR A 163 -8.08 -4.80 1.55
C TYR A 163 -6.66 -5.14 2.06
N LEU A 164 -5.87 -5.85 1.25
CA LEU A 164 -4.51 -6.19 1.63
C LEU A 164 -3.56 -4.99 1.65
N SER A 165 -3.75 -4.02 0.76
CA SER A 165 -2.99 -2.76 0.73
C SER A 165 -3.19 -1.98 2.04
N GLU A 166 -4.42 -1.83 2.50
CA GLU A 166 -4.76 -1.18 3.77
C GLU A 166 -4.15 -1.94 4.95
N LYS A 167 -4.28 -3.28 4.99
CA LYS A 167 -3.73 -4.08 6.09
C LYS A 167 -2.21 -4.11 6.10
N ILE A 168 -1.55 -4.12 4.95
CA ILE A 168 -0.08 -4.04 4.89
C ILE A 168 0.41 -2.63 5.21
N GLY A 169 -0.30 -1.58 4.76
CA GLY A 169 -0.06 -0.18 5.11
C GLY A 169 -0.08 0.04 6.62
N TYR A 170 -1.14 -0.44 7.29
CA TYR A 170 -1.23 -0.45 8.75
C TYR A 170 0.03 -1.00 9.41
N TRP A 171 0.43 -2.23 9.06
CA TRP A 171 1.55 -2.90 9.70
C TRP A 171 2.89 -2.24 9.42
N ARG A 172 3.07 -1.65 8.23
CA ARG A 172 4.27 -0.85 7.91
C ARG A 172 4.35 0.37 8.79
N TYR A 173 3.30 1.19 8.82
CA TYR A 173 3.29 2.46 9.55
C TYR A 173 3.45 2.27 11.06
N ILE A 174 2.70 1.33 11.66
CA ILE A 174 2.83 1.09 13.10
C ILE A 174 4.20 0.51 13.49
N THR A 175 4.82 -0.30 12.61
CA THR A 175 6.14 -0.87 12.88
C THR A 175 7.23 0.19 12.82
N ILE A 176 7.19 1.08 11.82
CA ILE A 176 8.10 2.23 11.72
C ILE A 176 7.91 3.15 12.93
N TYR A 177 6.66 3.50 13.26
CA TYR A 177 6.34 4.35 14.41
C TYR A 177 6.93 3.81 15.71
N ARG A 178 6.61 2.55 16.07
CA ARG A 178 7.08 1.92 17.31
C ARG A 178 8.59 1.77 17.38
N HIS A 179 9.26 1.58 16.24
CA HIS A 179 10.71 1.59 16.18
C HIS A 179 11.26 2.98 16.55
N LEU A 180 10.78 4.02 15.87
CA LEU A 180 11.28 5.40 16.02
C LEU A 180 10.83 6.10 17.32
N GLU A 181 9.77 5.59 17.96
CA GLU A 181 9.38 5.97 19.32
C GLU A 181 10.46 5.55 20.33
N ARG A 182 10.98 4.31 20.19
CA ARG A 182 12.02 3.74 21.06
C ARG A 182 13.42 4.23 20.71
N ALA A 183 13.68 4.41 19.42
CA ALA A 183 14.97 4.82 18.87
C ALA A 183 14.89 6.25 18.32
N GLN A 184 14.65 7.23 19.20
CA GLN A 184 14.40 8.63 18.79
C GLN A 184 15.57 9.25 18.00
N LYS A 185 16.80 8.78 18.22
CA LYS A 185 18.00 9.22 17.47
C LYS A 185 17.93 8.90 15.98
N ASP A 186 17.18 7.86 15.60
CA ASP A 186 17.06 7.39 14.23
C ASP A 186 15.87 8.08 13.52
N ARG A 187 15.13 8.94 14.22
CA ARG A 187 14.02 9.73 13.67
C ARG A 187 14.57 10.96 12.93
N ILE A 188 14.77 10.81 11.63
CA ILE A 188 15.32 11.87 10.77
C ILE A 188 14.34 13.01 10.47
N TYR A 189 13.04 12.83 10.71
CA TYR A 189 12.01 13.84 10.41
C TYR A 189 10.73 13.67 11.26
N PRO A 190 9.99 14.73 11.61
CA PRO A 190 8.82 14.64 12.51
C PRO A 190 7.61 13.84 11.97
N ILE A 191 7.48 13.66 10.64
CA ILE A 191 6.34 12.99 10.01
C ILE A 191 6.04 11.61 10.61
N PHE A 192 7.08 10.88 11.02
CA PHE A 192 6.93 9.52 11.54
C PHE A 192 6.10 9.46 12.81
N ARG A 193 6.03 10.55 13.59
CA ARG A 193 5.14 10.61 14.77
C ARG A 193 3.65 10.49 14.42
N PHE A 194 3.29 10.86 13.20
CA PHE A 194 1.90 10.86 12.74
C PHE A 194 1.47 9.49 12.22
N PHE A 195 2.41 8.54 12.07
CA PHE A 195 2.12 7.20 11.56
C PHE A 195 1.23 6.37 12.50
N GLU A 196 1.19 6.70 13.80
CA GLU A 196 0.24 6.06 14.72
C GLU A 196 -1.21 6.37 14.37
N SER A 197 -1.56 7.65 14.23
CA SER A 197 -2.91 8.06 13.81
C SER A 197 -3.22 7.60 12.39
N TRP A 198 -2.26 7.76 11.47
CA TRP A 198 -2.37 7.35 10.08
C TRP A 198 -2.71 5.87 9.96
N CYS A 199 -1.98 4.99 10.65
CA CYS A 199 -2.26 3.56 10.56
C CYS A 199 -3.68 3.23 11.05
N GLN A 200 -4.27 3.99 11.98
CA GLN A 200 -5.66 3.74 12.38
C GLN A 200 -6.65 4.04 11.24
N ASP A 201 -6.38 5.02 10.38
CA ASP A 201 -7.17 5.25 9.18
C ASP A 201 -7.07 4.03 8.25
N GLU A 202 -5.86 3.56 7.94
CA GLU A 202 -5.63 2.33 7.16
C GLU A 202 -6.35 1.11 7.76
N ASN A 203 -6.35 0.96 9.09
CA ASN A 203 -7.02 -0.17 9.71
C ASN A 203 -8.54 -0.11 9.47
N ARG A 204 -9.16 1.05 9.69
CA ARG A 204 -10.60 1.25 9.47
C ARG A 204 -10.97 1.11 7.99
N HIS A 205 -10.14 1.61 7.08
CA HIS A 205 -10.29 1.43 5.63
C HIS A 205 -10.27 -0.06 5.27
N GLY A 206 -9.32 -0.81 5.82
CA GLY A 206 -9.27 -2.26 5.68
C GLY A 206 -10.49 -2.97 6.30
N ASP A 207 -11.07 -2.45 7.38
CA ASP A 207 -12.29 -2.99 7.99
C ASP A 207 -13.52 -2.73 7.10
N PHE A 208 -13.60 -1.56 6.44
CA PHE A 208 -14.63 -1.28 5.43
C PHE A 208 -14.58 -2.28 4.28
N PHE A 209 -13.41 -2.50 3.67
CA PHE A 209 -13.28 -3.51 2.60
C PHE A 209 -13.57 -4.92 3.09
N ALA A 210 -13.22 -5.26 4.33
CA ALA A 210 -13.56 -6.55 4.92
C ALA A 210 -15.08 -6.74 5.04
N ALA A 211 -15.80 -5.72 5.50
CA ALA A 211 -17.25 -5.75 5.62
C ALA A 211 -17.94 -5.90 4.25
N VAL A 212 -17.43 -5.21 3.22
CA VAL A 212 -17.90 -5.39 1.83
C VAL A 212 -17.59 -6.79 1.31
N LEU A 213 -16.39 -7.33 1.54
CA LEU A 213 -16.05 -8.69 1.13
C LEU A 213 -16.92 -9.76 1.82
N LYS A 214 -17.27 -9.57 3.10
CA LYS A 214 -18.20 -10.47 3.81
C LYS A 214 -19.60 -10.48 3.19
N SER A 215 -20.05 -9.35 2.64
CA SER A 215 -21.32 -9.29 1.91
C SER A 215 -21.27 -9.98 0.53
N GLN A 216 -20.08 -10.38 0.07
CA GLN A 216 -19.84 -11.13 -1.16
C GLN A 216 -19.30 -12.55 -0.88
N PRO A 217 -20.10 -13.50 -0.34
CA PRO A 217 -19.63 -14.85 0.02
C PRO A 217 -18.92 -15.61 -1.10
N GLN A 218 -19.29 -15.38 -2.37
CA GLN A 218 -18.64 -15.95 -3.55
C GLN A 218 -17.15 -15.56 -3.69
N LEU A 219 -16.73 -14.46 -3.06
CA LEU A 219 -15.34 -14.02 -2.99
C LEU A 219 -14.58 -14.60 -1.79
N LEU A 220 -15.25 -15.30 -0.87
CA LEU A 220 -14.60 -15.86 0.32
C LEU A 220 -14.80 -17.39 0.44
N THR A 221 -15.67 -17.98 -0.38
CA THR A 221 -16.02 -19.40 -0.32
C THR A 221 -15.66 -20.15 -1.60
N GLY A 222 -15.41 -21.46 -1.48
CA GLY A 222 -15.04 -22.32 -2.61
C GLY A 222 -13.55 -22.31 -2.98
N LEU A 223 -13.20 -23.10 -3.99
CA LEU A 223 -11.80 -23.28 -4.42
C LEU A 223 -11.25 -22.05 -5.15
N GLN A 224 -12.08 -21.40 -5.97
CA GLN A 224 -11.65 -20.26 -6.78
C GLN A 224 -11.26 -19.04 -5.92
N SER A 225 -12.07 -18.71 -4.91
CA SER A 225 -11.77 -17.62 -3.96
C SER A 225 -10.49 -17.92 -3.16
N LYS A 226 -10.30 -19.17 -2.71
CA LYS A 226 -9.06 -19.61 -2.07
C LYS A 226 -7.84 -19.33 -2.96
N LEU A 227 -7.90 -19.70 -4.23
CA LEU A 227 -6.82 -19.42 -5.19
C LEU A 227 -6.58 -17.91 -5.37
N TRP A 228 -7.64 -17.10 -5.45
CA TRP A 228 -7.51 -15.64 -5.53
C TRP A 228 -6.91 -15.03 -4.26
N CYS A 229 -7.39 -15.40 -3.08
CA CYS A 229 -6.83 -14.95 -1.79
C CYS A 229 -5.34 -15.29 -1.71
N LYS A 230 -4.95 -16.50 -2.12
CA LYS A 230 -3.55 -16.92 -2.21
C LYS A 230 -2.74 -16.02 -3.13
N PHE A 231 -3.29 -15.79 -4.32
CA PHE A 231 -2.64 -14.99 -5.36
C PHE A 231 -2.40 -13.56 -4.88
N PHE A 232 -3.40 -12.92 -4.28
CA PHE A 232 -3.29 -11.56 -3.79
C PHE A 232 -2.36 -11.44 -2.58
N LEU A 233 -2.42 -12.38 -1.62
CA LEU A 233 -1.46 -12.43 -0.50
C LEU A 233 -0.02 -12.48 -1.03
N LEU A 234 0.26 -13.41 -1.94
CA LEU A 234 1.61 -13.57 -2.48
C LEU A 234 2.03 -12.35 -3.30
N SER A 235 1.14 -11.81 -4.12
CA SER A 235 1.43 -10.65 -4.98
C SER A 235 1.75 -9.41 -4.15
N VAL A 236 0.98 -9.14 -3.09
CA VAL A 236 1.22 -8.00 -2.19
C VAL A 236 2.52 -8.19 -1.42
N PHE A 237 2.77 -9.39 -0.85
CA PHE A 237 4.00 -9.66 -0.10
C PHE A 237 5.24 -9.57 -0.99
N ALA A 238 5.20 -10.19 -2.17
CA ALA A 238 6.32 -10.14 -3.12
C ALA A 238 6.57 -8.72 -3.63
N THR A 239 5.52 -7.98 -3.98
CA THR A 239 5.65 -6.60 -4.45
C THR A 239 6.29 -5.72 -3.39
N MET A 240 5.84 -5.82 -2.13
CA MET A 240 6.44 -5.11 -1.01
C MET A 240 7.92 -5.49 -0.83
N TYR A 241 8.21 -6.79 -0.71
CA TYR A 241 9.56 -7.30 -0.44
C TYR A 241 10.60 -6.87 -1.50
N LEU A 242 10.21 -6.95 -2.78
CA LEU A 242 11.07 -6.55 -3.90
C LEU A 242 11.29 -5.04 -3.93
N ASN A 243 10.27 -4.27 -3.53
CA ASN A 243 10.30 -2.81 -3.51
C ASN A 243 11.18 -2.27 -2.39
N ASP A 244 11.06 -2.83 -1.19
CA ASP A 244 11.80 -2.36 -0.03
C ASP A 244 13.26 -2.84 -0.04
N CYS A 245 13.55 -4.00 -0.64
CA CYS A 245 14.92 -4.43 -0.90
C CYS A 245 15.71 -3.38 -1.71
N GLN A 246 15.10 -2.78 -2.75
CA GLN A 246 15.70 -1.69 -3.54
C GLN A 246 15.94 -0.41 -2.71
N ARG A 247 15.27 -0.29 -1.56
CA ARG A 247 15.25 0.90 -0.70
C ARG A 247 15.91 0.62 0.65
N SER A 248 16.72 -0.44 0.73
CA SER A 248 17.41 -0.82 1.97
C SER A 248 18.21 0.34 2.58
N ALA A 249 18.77 1.23 1.76
CA ALA A 249 19.48 2.42 2.24
C ALA A 249 18.58 3.40 3.03
N PHE A 250 17.31 3.58 2.62
CA PHE A 250 16.36 4.40 3.36
C PHE A 250 16.03 3.78 4.73
N TYR A 251 15.72 2.48 4.76
CA TYR A 251 15.45 1.78 6.02
C TYR A 251 16.65 1.85 6.97
N ASN A 252 17.87 1.65 6.46
CA ASN A 252 19.10 1.79 7.24
C ASN A 252 19.25 3.20 7.82
N ALA A 253 18.89 4.24 7.06
CA ALA A 253 18.97 5.63 7.51
C ALA A 253 18.01 5.96 8.66
N ILE A 254 16.97 5.15 8.86
CA ILE A 254 16.03 5.26 9.99
C ILE A 254 16.20 4.12 11.01
N GLY A 255 17.35 3.44 11.03
CA GLY A 255 17.69 2.43 12.03
C GLY A 255 17.07 1.05 11.80
N LEU A 256 16.50 0.80 10.62
CA LEU A 256 15.81 -0.46 10.27
C LEU A 256 16.60 -1.30 9.27
N ASP A 257 16.58 -2.61 9.50
CA ASP A 257 16.95 -3.61 8.49
C ASP A 257 15.73 -3.92 7.62
N ALA A 258 15.77 -3.55 6.34
CA ALA A 258 14.63 -3.68 5.42
C ALA A 258 14.10 -5.13 5.35
N ARG A 259 15.00 -6.12 5.32
CA ARG A 259 14.62 -7.53 5.25
C ARG A 259 13.87 -7.96 6.50
N LYS A 260 14.39 -7.67 7.70
CA LYS A 260 13.73 -8.02 8.97
C LYS A 260 12.41 -7.29 9.13
N PHE A 261 12.36 -6.02 8.72
CA PHE A 261 11.14 -5.23 8.69
C PHE A 261 10.07 -5.89 7.81
N ASP A 262 10.40 -6.21 6.56
CA ASP A 262 9.45 -6.83 5.62
C ASP A 262 8.96 -8.19 6.10
N GLN A 263 9.86 -9.02 6.61
CA GLN A 263 9.49 -10.32 7.15
C GLN A 263 8.53 -10.20 8.33
N TYR A 264 8.72 -9.21 9.20
CA TYR A 264 7.81 -8.94 10.30
C TYR A 264 6.45 -8.45 9.80
N VAL A 265 6.44 -7.48 8.89
CA VAL A 265 5.22 -6.93 8.28
C VAL A 265 4.44 -8.03 7.55
N ILE A 266 5.09 -8.86 6.74
CA ILE A 266 4.45 -9.98 6.02
C ILE A 266 3.79 -10.95 7.00
N ARG A 267 4.50 -11.36 8.06
CA ARG A 267 3.93 -12.26 9.08
C ARG A 267 2.68 -11.66 9.70
N LYS A 268 2.73 -10.39 10.06
CA LYS A 268 1.63 -9.70 10.73
C LYS A 268 0.45 -9.45 9.80
N THR A 269 0.68 -9.06 8.56
CA THR A 269 -0.37 -8.93 7.55
C THR A 269 -1.02 -10.28 7.27
N ASN A 270 -0.23 -11.33 7.06
CA ASN A 270 -0.73 -12.70 6.84
C ASN A 270 -1.57 -13.20 8.03
N GLN A 271 -1.14 -12.89 9.26
CA GLN A 271 -1.91 -13.18 10.47
C GLN A 271 -3.23 -12.39 10.51
N SER A 272 -3.22 -11.09 10.21
CA SER A 272 -4.44 -10.28 10.16
C SER A 272 -5.45 -10.76 9.11
N SER A 273 -4.96 -11.17 7.93
CA SER A 273 -5.80 -11.68 6.84
C SER A 273 -6.54 -12.97 7.21
N GLN A 274 -6.08 -13.72 8.23
CA GLN A 274 -6.77 -14.93 8.70
C GLN A 274 -8.22 -14.65 9.08
N LYS A 275 -8.52 -13.46 9.61
CA LYS A 275 -9.87 -13.07 10.08
C LYS A 275 -10.92 -13.00 8.97
N LEU A 276 -10.49 -12.89 7.71
CA LEU A 276 -11.36 -12.68 6.56
C LEU A 276 -11.16 -13.77 5.49
N PHE A 277 -9.92 -13.98 5.06
CA PHE A 277 -9.63 -14.89 3.95
C PHE A 277 -9.74 -16.34 4.39
N PRO A 278 -10.29 -17.23 3.54
CA PRO A 278 -10.48 -18.66 3.84
C PRO A 278 -9.18 -19.48 3.91
N ILE A 279 -8.07 -18.88 3.49
CA ILE A 279 -6.72 -19.43 3.60
C ILE A 279 -5.72 -18.29 3.79
N ILE A 280 -4.54 -18.64 4.30
CA ILE A 280 -3.36 -17.79 4.33
C ILE A 280 -2.12 -18.55 3.85
N LEU A 281 -1.03 -17.84 3.60
CA LEU A 281 0.24 -18.45 3.20
C LEU A 281 0.97 -19.05 4.40
N ASP A 282 1.67 -20.16 4.19
CA ASP A 282 2.60 -20.72 5.17
C ASP A 282 3.93 -19.94 5.14
N VAL A 283 3.93 -18.74 5.74
CA VAL A 283 5.07 -17.82 5.73
C VAL A 283 6.21 -18.25 6.66
N GLU A 284 5.96 -19.19 7.57
CA GLU A 284 7.00 -19.78 8.43
C GLU A 284 7.71 -20.96 7.74
N ASN A 285 7.24 -21.39 6.57
CA ASN A 285 7.96 -22.36 5.77
C ASN A 285 9.38 -21.82 5.45
N PRO A 286 10.45 -22.59 5.71
CA PRO A 286 11.83 -22.11 5.53
C PRO A 286 12.14 -21.66 4.09
N ILE A 287 11.40 -22.15 3.10
CA ILE A 287 11.61 -21.74 1.70
C ILE A 287 10.92 -20.42 1.37
N PHE A 288 9.94 -19.98 2.16
CA PHE A 288 9.09 -18.82 1.83
C PHE A 288 9.94 -17.56 1.66
N PHE A 289 10.59 -17.13 2.74
CA PHE A 289 11.45 -15.95 2.69
C PHE A 289 12.73 -16.18 1.89
N LYS A 290 13.26 -17.40 1.85
CA LYS A 290 14.40 -17.74 1.00
C LYS A 290 14.11 -17.43 -0.48
N TYR A 291 12.95 -17.81 -0.99
CA TYR A 291 12.59 -17.54 -2.38
C TYR A 291 12.25 -16.08 -2.62
N LEU A 292 11.69 -15.38 -1.62
CA LEU A 292 11.53 -13.92 -1.72
C LEU A 292 12.89 -13.19 -1.76
N ASP A 293 13.88 -13.64 -0.98
CA ASP A 293 15.27 -13.15 -1.04
C ASP A 293 15.85 -13.36 -2.44
N GLU A 294 15.75 -14.58 -2.97
CA GLU A 294 16.23 -14.89 -4.33
C GLU A 294 15.53 -14.05 -5.41
N CYS A 295 14.22 -13.79 -5.26
CA CYS A 295 13.48 -12.91 -6.15
C CYS A 295 13.97 -11.46 -6.05
N ALA A 296 14.21 -10.95 -4.84
CA ALA A 296 14.67 -9.59 -4.61
C ALA A 296 16.08 -9.37 -5.18
N GLU A 297 17.02 -10.28 -4.90
CA GLU A 297 18.37 -10.27 -5.47
C GLU A 297 18.34 -10.33 -7.00
N THR A 298 17.53 -11.24 -7.56
CA THR A 298 17.40 -11.40 -9.01
C THR A 298 16.77 -10.16 -9.65
N ASN A 299 15.83 -9.51 -8.98
CA ASN A 299 15.20 -8.27 -9.44
C ASN A 299 16.20 -7.10 -9.47
N LEU A 300 17.12 -6.99 -8.50
CA LEU A 300 18.21 -6.01 -8.54
C LEU A 300 19.14 -6.24 -9.74
N LEU A 301 19.49 -7.50 -10.02
CA LEU A 301 20.28 -7.85 -11.21
C LEU A 301 19.55 -7.48 -12.51
N LEU A 302 18.23 -7.69 -12.56
CA LEU A 302 17.39 -7.32 -13.70
C LEU A 302 17.40 -5.80 -13.95
N GLN A 303 17.28 -4.99 -12.89
CA GLN A 303 17.30 -3.53 -13.00
C GLN A 303 18.65 -2.99 -13.48
N ASN A 304 19.76 -3.60 -13.07
CA ASN A 304 21.09 -3.20 -13.55
C ASN A 304 21.26 -3.41 -15.06
N LEU A 305 20.50 -4.34 -15.67
CA LEU A 305 20.50 -4.58 -17.11
C LEU A 305 19.59 -3.62 -17.89
N ASP A 306 18.75 -2.81 -17.25
CA ASP A 306 17.81 -1.93 -17.96
C ASP A 306 18.48 -0.82 -18.78
N LYS A 307 19.76 -0.54 -18.50
CA LYS A 307 20.58 0.42 -19.25
C LYS A 307 21.30 -0.21 -20.46
N GLU A 308 21.24 -1.53 -20.62
CA GLU A 308 21.92 -2.26 -21.69
C GLU A 308 20.93 -2.85 -22.70
N SER A 309 21.23 -2.67 -23.99
CA SER A 309 20.40 -3.14 -25.12
C SER A 309 21.06 -4.25 -25.94
N SER A 310 22.12 -4.87 -25.43
CA SER A 310 22.84 -5.94 -26.14
C SER A 310 22.01 -7.22 -26.21
N PHE A 311 22.24 -8.07 -27.22
CA PHE A 311 21.58 -9.38 -27.33
C PHE A 311 21.82 -10.25 -26.08
N SER A 312 23.02 -10.17 -25.50
CA SER A 312 23.34 -10.82 -24.23
C SER A 312 22.48 -10.29 -23.07
N ALA A 313 22.25 -8.97 -23.00
CA ALA A 313 21.39 -8.37 -21.98
C ALA A 313 19.93 -8.84 -22.12
N ILE A 314 19.41 -8.99 -23.35
CA ILE A 314 18.06 -9.51 -23.59
C ILE A 314 17.92 -10.94 -23.05
N ILE A 315 18.88 -11.82 -23.35
CA ILE A 315 18.88 -13.20 -22.85
C ILE A 315 18.93 -13.22 -21.31
N LYS A 316 19.80 -12.41 -20.70
CA LYS A 316 19.90 -12.32 -19.24
C LYS A 316 18.60 -11.80 -18.61
N LYS A 317 17.94 -10.79 -19.21
CA LYS A 317 16.65 -10.27 -18.75
C LYS A 317 15.57 -11.34 -18.78
N PHE A 318 15.49 -12.12 -19.86
CA PHE A 318 14.57 -13.24 -19.94
C PHE A 318 14.86 -14.29 -18.86
N HIS A 319 16.13 -14.67 -18.69
CA HIS A 319 16.56 -15.64 -17.67
C HIS A 319 16.19 -15.18 -16.25
N TYR A 320 16.49 -13.94 -15.88
CA TYR A 320 16.17 -13.40 -14.55
C TYR A 320 14.66 -13.26 -14.32
N THR A 321 13.92 -12.83 -15.33
CA THR A 321 12.45 -12.77 -15.26
C THR A 321 11.87 -14.17 -15.04
N PHE A 322 12.34 -15.17 -15.80
CA PHE A 322 11.93 -16.56 -15.64
C PHE A 322 12.28 -17.10 -14.25
N LYS A 323 13.46 -16.78 -13.72
CA LYS A 323 13.87 -17.17 -12.37
C LYS A 323 12.93 -16.60 -11.29
N ILE A 324 12.57 -15.31 -11.37
CA ILE A 324 11.61 -14.68 -10.45
C ILE A 324 10.25 -15.38 -10.55
N ILE A 325 9.72 -15.53 -11.77
CA ILE A 325 8.41 -16.17 -12.00
C ILE A 325 8.42 -17.61 -11.45
N SER A 326 9.45 -18.39 -11.72
CA SER A 326 9.57 -19.77 -11.24
C SER A 326 9.52 -19.86 -9.71
N LYS A 327 10.19 -18.95 -9.01
CA LYS A 327 10.19 -18.87 -7.55
C LYS A 327 8.83 -18.45 -6.99
N LEU A 328 8.20 -17.42 -7.58
CA LEU A 328 6.84 -17.01 -7.20
C LEU A 328 5.80 -18.11 -7.46
N VAL A 329 5.89 -18.82 -8.58
CA VAL A 329 5.04 -19.98 -8.87
C VAL A 329 5.25 -21.07 -7.82
N SER A 330 6.50 -21.35 -7.45
CA SER A 330 6.81 -22.32 -6.39
C SER A 330 6.18 -21.91 -5.04
N LEU A 331 6.26 -20.62 -4.68
CA LEU A 331 5.60 -20.08 -3.49
C LEU A 331 4.07 -20.17 -3.58
N TYR A 332 3.50 -19.90 -4.75
CA TYR A 332 2.07 -20.02 -4.98
C TYR A 332 1.56 -21.47 -4.83
N PHE A 333 2.40 -22.48 -5.05
CA PHE A 333 2.02 -23.88 -4.87
C PHE A 333 2.42 -24.49 -3.51
N LEU A 334 3.08 -23.73 -2.62
CA LEU A 334 3.27 -24.15 -1.23
C LEU A 334 1.94 -24.48 -0.55
N LYS A 335 1.92 -25.46 0.35
CA LYS A 335 0.70 -25.80 1.11
C LYS A 335 0.25 -24.57 1.89
N SER A 336 -0.96 -24.09 1.62
CA SER A 336 -1.58 -22.99 2.38
C SER A 336 -2.20 -23.51 3.68
N ILE A 337 -2.38 -22.60 4.63
CA ILE A 337 -3.03 -22.91 5.91
C ILE A 337 -4.50 -22.48 5.80
N PRO A 338 -5.47 -23.40 5.93
CA PRO A 338 -6.89 -23.07 6.04
C PRO A 338 -7.17 -22.20 7.26
N THR A 339 -8.15 -21.33 7.17
CA THR A 339 -8.62 -20.52 8.29
C THR A 339 -10.02 -20.97 8.69
N ASP A 340 -10.27 -21.03 10.00
CA ASP A 340 -11.57 -21.39 10.55
C ASP A 340 -12.40 -20.10 10.69
N ASN A 341 -13.10 -19.72 9.61
CA ASN A 341 -13.89 -18.49 9.60
C ASN A 341 -15.38 -18.78 9.83
N THR A 342 -15.96 -18.14 10.85
CA THR A 342 -17.36 -18.33 11.26
C THR A 342 -18.36 -17.54 10.40
N TRP A 343 -17.91 -16.59 9.58
CA TRP A 343 -18.80 -15.77 8.72
C TRP A 343 -19.29 -16.50 7.47
N THR A 344 -18.72 -17.67 7.14
CA THR A 344 -19.11 -18.44 5.94
C THR A 344 -20.39 -19.26 6.15
N SER A 345 -20.91 -19.33 7.38
CA SER A 345 -22.22 -19.89 7.67
C SER A 345 -23.28 -18.78 7.63
N VAL A 346 -23.55 -18.27 6.43
CA VAL A 346 -24.82 -17.58 6.19
C VAL A 346 -25.88 -18.68 6.18
N GLN A 347 -26.81 -18.63 7.14
CA GLN A 347 -27.98 -19.51 7.23
C GLN A 347 -28.95 -19.27 6.07
#